data_AF-A0A542ZAV0-F1
#
_entry.id   AF-A0A542ZAV0-F1
#
_cell.length_a   1.000
_cell.length_b   1.000
_cell.length_c   1.000
_cell.angle_alpha   90.00
_cell.angle_beta   90.00
_cell.angle_gamma   90.00
#
_symmetry.space_group_name_H-M   'P 1'
#
loop_
_entity.id
_entity.type
_entity.pdbx_description
1 polymer ?
#
loop_
_entity_poly.entity_id
_entity_poly.type
_entity_poly.pdbx_seq_one_letter_code
_entity_poly.pdbx_strand_id
1 'polypeptide(L)'
;MTATIDTLPQTPDIAPLPTVEGGFQTVLADPPWRFANRTGKVAPEHRRLDRYGTMDLESIKSLPVADVTAKNAHLYLWVPNALLPEGLEVLQAWGFRYVSNVVWAKRRKDGGPDGRGVGFYFRNVTEPILFGVKGSMRTLAPARSTVNMIETRKREHSRKPDEQYDLIESCSPGPYLEMFARYARPGWTAWGNESDATIEPKGQTHKGYSGGEITYLPTLEPNERMSDWLSDRVARALVEEYESGSSVQQLADRSGYSIARVRTLLAKGGVTLRGRGRPKRQEGSGAAV
;
A
#
# COMPACT_ATOMS: atom_id res chain seq x y z
N MET A 1 22.27 41.96 24.38
CA MET A 1 21.97 41.91 22.93
C MET A 1 21.32 40.57 22.66
N THR A 2 20.03 40.59 22.37
CA THR A 2 19.18 39.39 22.22
C THR A 2 19.45 38.75 20.86
N ALA A 3 19.82 37.48 20.85
CA ALA A 3 20.02 36.72 19.62
C ALA A 3 18.67 36.45 18.95
N THR A 4 18.53 36.94 17.72
CA THR A 4 17.35 36.85 16.87
C THR A 4 17.05 35.40 16.51
N ILE A 5 15.83 34.94 16.78
CA ILE A 5 15.28 33.67 16.28
C ILE A 5 14.81 33.94 14.86
N ASP A 6 15.74 34.02 13.91
CA ASP A 6 15.39 34.07 12.50
C ASP A 6 16.58 33.63 11.66
N THR A 7 16.57 32.35 11.24
CA THR A 7 17.33 31.74 10.14
C THR A 7 17.33 30.22 10.33
N LEU A 8 16.16 29.59 10.24
CA LEU A 8 16.13 28.24 9.69
C LEU A 8 16.39 28.38 8.18
N PRO A 9 17.30 27.62 7.57
CA PRO A 9 17.56 27.71 6.14
C PRO A 9 16.25 27.54 5.36
N GLN A 10 15.96 28.50 4.48
CA GLN A 10 14.65 28.67 3.84
C GLN A 10 14.27 27.62 2.80
N THR A 11 15.10 26.63 2.53
CA THR A 11 14.69 25.47 1.75
C THR A 11 15.65 24.35 2.12
N PRO A 12 15.18 23.14 2.49
CA PRO A 12 16.08 22.00 2.48
C PRO A 12 16.69 21.90 1.08
N ASP A 13 17.96 21.52 0.98
CA ASP A 13 18.68 21.35 -0.28
C ASP A 13 18.05 20.14 -1.01
N ILE A 14 16.95 20.41 -1.72
CA ILE A 14 16.14 19.40 -2.40
C ILE A 14 16.82 19.10 -3.74
N ALA A 15 17.30 17.87 -3.91
CA ALA A 15 17.88 17.43 -5.17
C ALA A 15 16.91 17.68 -6.33
N PRO A 16 17.39 18.12 -7.51
CA PRO A 16 16.53 18.33 -8.66
C PRO A 16 15.77 17.04 -9.01
N LEU A 17 14.53 17.18 -9.48
CA LEU A 17 13.76 16.03 -9.95
C LEU A 17 14.43 15.43 -11.20
N PRO A 18 14.48 14.09 -11.32
CA PRO A 18 15.03 13.44 -12.49
C PRO A 18 14.18 13.73 -13.73
N THR A 19 14.77 13.56 -14.91
CA THR A 19 14.09 13.74 -16.19
C THR A 19 14.26 12.51 -17.08
N VAL A 20 13.30 12.31 -17.99
CA VAL A 20 13.33 11.28 -19.05
C VAL A 20 12.84 11.90 -20.35
N GLU A 21 13.26 11.36 -21.49
CA GLU A 21 12.77 11.82 -22.79
C GLU A 21 11.24 11.69 -22.86
N GLY A 22 10.56 12.78 -23.22
CA GLY A 22 9.09 12.84 -23.26
C GLY A 22 8.38 12.99 -21.91
N GLY A 23 9.12 12.96 -20.79
CA GLY A 23 8.62 13.11 -19.43
C GLY A 23 7.95 11.86 -18.85
N PHE A 24 7.80 11.83 -17.52
CA PHE A 24 7.14 10.73 -16.81
C PHE A 24 5.64 10.68 -17.11
N GLN A 25 5.14 9.49 -17.45
CA GLN A 25 3.70 9.28 -17.68
C GLN A 25 2.96 8.92 -16.39
N THR A 26 3.67 8.41 -15.38
CA THR A 26 3.06 8.08 -14.08
C THR A 26 3.99 8.50 -12.95
N VAL A 27 3.42 9.23 -11.98
CA VAL A 27 4.10 9.64 -10.75
C VAL A 27 3.38 9.02 -9.56
N LEU A 28 4.15 8.45 -8.63
CA LEU A 28 3.72 8.09 -7.28
C LEU A 28 4.45 8.99 -6.30
N ALA A 29 3.74 9.62 -5.37
CA ALA A 29 4.34 10.51 -4.38
C ALA A 29 3.78 10.25 -2.98
N ASP A 30 4.66 10.19 -1.98
CA ASP A 30 4.33 10.17 -0.54
C ASP A 30 5.02 11.33 0.20
N PRO A 31 4.57 12.58 0.02
CA PRO A 31 5.22 13.73 0.63
C PRO A 31 5.31 13.63 2.15
N PRO A 32 6.36 14.19 2.77
CA PRO A 32 6.51 14.19 4.21
C PRO A 32 5.65 15.31 4.84
N TRP A 33 4.33 15.16 4.80
CA TRP A 33 3.36 16.18 5.20
C TRP A 33 3.58 16.71 6.63
N ARG A 34 3.68 18.03 6.79
CA ARG A 34 3.66 18.70 8.09
C ARG A 34 2.22 18.97 8.56
N PHE A 35 1.87 18.47 9.74
CA PHE A 35 0.58 18.76 10.38
C PHE A 35 0.63 20.08 11.15
N ALA A 36 -0.43 20.90 11.05
CA ALA A 36 -0.53 22.16 11.78
C ALA A 36 -0.65 21.99 13.31
N ASN A 37 -1.34 20.93 13.77
CA ASN A 37 -1.57 20.69 15.19
C ASN A 37 -0.37 20.01 15.84
N ARG A 38 0.50 20.83 16.47
CA ARG A 38 1.73 20.43 17.18
C ARG A 38 1.51 19.89 18.60
N THR A 39 0.31 19.99 19.15
CA THR A 39 0.00 19.59 20.53
C THR A 39 -0.72 18.24 20.57
N GLY A 40 0.04 17.18 20.89
CA GLY A 40 -0.49 15.84 21.16
C GLY A 40 0.40 14.70 20.63
N LYS A 41 0.09 13.46 21.05
CA LYS A 41 0.78 12.20 20.66
C LYS A 41 0.73 11.88 19.13
N VAL A 42 0.29 12.82 18.30
CA VAL A 42 -0.11 12.64 16.90
C VAL A 42 0.86 13.35 15.94
N ALA A 43 1.65 14.32 16.41
CA ALA A 43 2.63 15.00 15.58
C ALA A 43 3.84 14.09 15.32
N PRO A 44 4.35 13.98 14.08
CA PRO A 44 5.62 13.30 13.77
C PRO A 44 6.80 13.85 14.59
N GLU A 45 6.67 15.09 15.08
CA GLU A 45 7.65 15.83 15.88
C GLU A 45 7.63 15.46 17.38
N HIS A 46 6.70 14.61 17.83
CA HIS A 46 6.61 14.22 19.23
C HIS A 46 7.76 13.26 19.61
N ARG A 47 8.51 13.60 20.67
CA ARG A 47 9.78 13.05 21.22
C ARG A 47 10.02 11.51 21.27
N ARG A 48 9.10 10.67 20.77
CA ARG A 48 9.20 9.19 20.76
C ARG A 48 9.26 8.56 19.37
N LEU A 49 9.15 9.34 18.30
CA LEU A 49 9.26 8.86 16.92
C LEU A 49 10.51 9.48 16.30
N ASP A 50 11.37 8.64 15.75
CA ASP A 50 12.61 9.06 15.07
C ASP A 50 12.27 10.10 14.00
N ARG A 51 12.99 11.23 14.01
CA ARG A 51 12.59 12.45 13.29
C ARG A 51 12.85 12.32 11.79
N TYR A 52 11.83 11.98 11.00
CA TYR A 52 11.82 12.31 9.58
C TYR A 52 11.52 13.80 9.41
N GLY A 53 12.27 14.48 8.54
CA GLY A 53 11.98 15.87 8.20
C GLY A 53 10.62 15.99 7.53
N THR A 54 9.80 16.97 7.94
CA THR A 54 8.51 17.27 7.31
C THR A 54 8.60 18.52 6.45
N MET A 55 7.80 18.57 5.39
CA MET A 55 7.63 19.73 4.51
C MET A 55 6.29 20.40 4.77
N ASP A 56 6.28 21.74 4.82
CA ASP A 56 5.03 22.50 4.76
C ASP A 56 4.38 22.41 3.38
N LEU A 57 3.10 22.74 3.34
CA LEU A 57 2.26 22.66 2.14
C LEU A 57 2.84 23.46 0.97
N GLU A 58 3.30 24.68 1.21
CA GLU A 58 3.84 25.55 0.15
C GLU A 58 5.14 24.98 -0.43
N SER A 59 6.01 24.40 0.41
CA SER A 59 7.21 23.69 -0.05
C SER A 59 6.88 22.43 -0.88
N ILE A 60 5.77 21.73 -0.58
CA ILE A 60 5.33 20.58 -1.38
C ILE A 60 4.78 21.07 -2.71
N LYS A 61 3.94 22.11 -2.71
CA LYS A 61 3.33 22.70 -3.92
C LYS A 61 4.37 23.27 -4.87
N SER A 62 5.47 23.82 -4.36
CA SER A 62 6.52 24.45 -5.17
C SER A 62 7.41 23.46 -5.93
N LEU A 63 7.31 22.16 -5.68
CA LEU A 63 8.07 21.16 -6.44
C LEU A 63 7.71 21.19 -7.93
N PRO A 64 8.69 21.23 -8.86
CA PRO A 64 8.46 21.38 -10.29
C PRO A 64 8.00 20.08 -10.97
N VAL A 65 7.01 19.38 -10.41
CA VAL A 65 6.51 18.09 -10.91
C VAL A 65 5.91 18.23 -12.31
N ALA A 66 5.31 19.39 -12.61
CA ALA A 66 4.76 19.68 -13.93
C ALA A 66 5.82 19.67 -15.04
N ASP A 67 7.09 19.97 -14.70
CA ASP A 67 8.19 20.12 -15.66
C ASP A 67 8.82 18.78 -16.04
N VAL A 68 8.75 17.79 -15.14
CA VAL A 68 9.31 16.45 -15.37
C VAL A 68 8.29 15.43 -15.88
N THR A 69 7.02 15.81 -15.96
CA THR A 69 5.92 14.94 -16.39
C THR A 69 5.53 15.17 -17.85
N ALA A 70 5.13 14.10 -18.52
CA ALA A 70 4.62 14.14 -19.89
C ALA A 70 3.38 15.06 -20.00
N LYS A 71 3.01 15.42 -21.24
CA LYS A 71 1.80 16.22 -21.52
C LYS A 71 0.52 15.54 -21.00
N ASN A 72 0.47 14.21 -21.09
CA ASN A 72 -0.57 13.37 -20.55
C ASN A 72 0.07 12.46 -19.50
N ALA A 73 -0.36 12.57 -18.25
CA ALA A 73 0.24 11.82 -17.15
C ALA A 73 -0.77 11.52 -16.04
N HIS A 74 -0.47 10.49 -15.25
CA HIS A 74 -1.17 10.14 -14.03
C HIS A 74 -0.35 10.49 -12.80
N LEU A 75 -1.04 10.87 -11.72
CA LEU A 75 -0.45 11.10 -10.41
C LEU A 75 -1.22 10.33 -9.35
N TYR A 76 -0.49 9.52 -8.59
CA TYR A 76 -0.93 8.82 -7.40
C TYR A 76 -0.30 9.51 -6.19
N LEU A 77 -1.09 10.23 -5.41
CA LEU A 77 -0.61 11.05 -4.29
C LEU A 77 -1.13 10.48 -2.97
N TRP A 78 -0.23 9.97 -2.13
CA TRP A 78 -0.56 9.59 -0.76
C TRP A 78 -0.87 10.83 0.08
N VAL A 79 -2.04 10.83 0.73
CA VAL A 79 -2.50 11.96 1.54
C VAL A 79 -3.08 11.43 2.86
N PRO A 80 -2.63 11.93 4.03
CA PRO A 80 -3.29 11.62 5.29
C PRO A 80 -4.75 12.08 5.28
N ASN A 81 -5.66 11.32 5.89
CA ASN A 81 -7.10 11.68 5.91
C ASN A 81 -7.37 13.12 6.40
N ALA A 82 -6.58 13.62 7.34
CA ALA A 82 -6.74 14.95 7.91
C ALA A 82 -6.24 16.08 6.99
N LEU A 83 -5.52 15.76 5.92
CA LEU A 83 -4.91 16.72 4.98
C LEU A 83 -5.47 16.57 3.57
N LEU A 84 -6.69 16.02 3.43
CA LEU A 84 -7.35 15.84 2.15
C LEU A 84 -7.52 17.15 1.36
N PRO A 85 -7.95 18.28 1.97
CA PRO A 85 -8.00 19.57 1.27
C PRO A 85 -6.64 19.98 0.69
N GLU A 86 -5.58 19.87 1.49
CA GLU A 86 -4.20 20.19 1.10
C GLU A 86 -3.69 19.27 0.00
N GLY A 87 -4.06 17.99 0.04
CA GLY A 87 -3.76 17.02 -1.02
C GLY A 87 -4.38 17.41 -2.38
N LEU A 88 -5.59 17.94 -2.37
CA LEU A 88 -6.24 18.45 -3.58
C LEU A 88 -5.54 19.72 -4.11
N GLU A 89 -5.09 20.60 -3.22
CA GLU A 89 -4.28 21.77 -3.60
C GLU A 89 -2.96 21.35 -4.25
N VAL A 90 -2.28 20.33 -3.72
CA VAL A 90 -1.03 19.82 -4.30
C VAL A 90 -1.25 19.23 -5.69
N LEU A 91 -2.31 18.42 -5.89
CA LEU A 91 -2.67 17.94 -7.24
C LEU A 91 -2.79 19.09 -8.22
N GLN A 92 -3.54 20.14 -7.84
CA GLN A 92 -3.77 21.30 -8.70
C GLN A 92 -2.47 22.08 -8.98
N ALA A 93 -1.66 22.34 -7.95
CA ALA A 93 -0.38 23.04 -8.08
C ALA A 93 0.59 22.29 -9.02
N TRP A 94 0.60 20.96 -8.98
CA TRP A 94 1.41 20.14 -9.88
C TRP A 94 0.80 19.95 -11.28
N GLY A 95 -0.36 20.55 -11.56
CA GLY A 95 -1.01 20.52 -12.88
C GLY A 95 -1.90 19.30 -13.14
N PHE A 96 -2.33 18.60 -12.10
CA PHE A 96 -3.21 17.43 -12.18
C PHE A 96 -4.62 17.76 -11.72
N ARG A 97 -5.62 17.34 -12.49
CA ARG A 97 -7.01 17.39 -12.07
C ARG A 97 -7.34 16.13 -11.28
N TYR A 98 -7.93 16.28 -10.10
CA TYR A 98 -8.46 15.14 -9.34
C TYR A 98 -9.55 14.40 -10.14
N VAL A 99 -9.50 13.06 -10.12
CA VAL A 99 -10.48 12.20 -10.80
C VAL A 99 -11.15 11.23 -9.83
N SER A 100 -10.36 10.52 -9.02
CA SER A 100 -10.85 9.52 -8.06
C SER A 100 -9.77 9.25 -7.01
N ASN A 101 -9.97 8.28 -6.13
CA ASN A 101 -8.97 7.82 -5.18
C ASN A 101 -8.97 6.29 -5.06
N VAL A 102 -7.82 5.74 -4.67
CA VAL A 102 -7.66 4.37 -4.18
C VAL A 102 -7.53 4.43 -2.67
N VAL A 103 -8.21 3.56 -1.94
CA VAL A 103 -8.16 3.52 -0.48
C VAL A 103 -7.32 2.34 -0.02
N TRP A 104 -6.31 2.60 0.80
CA TRP A 104 -5.68 1.54 1.58
C TRP A 104 -6.45 1.30 2.87
N ALA A 105 -7.14 0.17 2.97
CA ALA A 105 -7.76 -0.31 4.20
C ALA A 105 -6.77 -1.18 4.99
N LYS A 106 -6.43 -0.73 6.20
CA LYS A 106 -5.52 -1.45 7.11
C LYS A 106 -6.31 -2.51 7.84
N ARG A 107 -5.96 -3.76 7.60
CA ARG A 107 -6.65 -4.91 8.20
C ARG A 107 -5.83 -5.56 9.31
N ARG A 108 -6.54 -6.17 10.24
CA ARG A 108 -5.99 -7.12 11.23
C ARG A 108 -5.88 -8.52 10.60
N LYS A 109 -5.37 -9.49 11.38
CA LYS A 109 -5.30 -10.90 10.94
C LYS A 109 -6.70 -11.49 10.67
N ASP A 110 -7.68 -11.08 11.47
CA ASP A 110 -9.10 -11.42 11.30
C ASP A 110 -9.81 -10.54 10.27
N GLY A 111 -9.09 -9.83 9.38
CA GLY A 111 -9.66 -8.99 8.30
C GLY A 111 -10.50 -7.80 8.73
N GLY A 112 -10.80 -7.68 10.02
CA GLY A 112 -11.41 -6.50 10.59
C GLY A 112 -10.49 -5.27 10.47
N PRO A 113 -11.04 -4.06 10.61
CA PRO A 113 -10.25 -2.83 10.55
C PRO A 113 -9.22 -2.76 11.69
N ASP A 114 -8.01 -2.29 11.38
CA ASP A 114 -6.94 -2.08 12.35
C ASP A 114 -7.17 -0.81 13.20
N GLY A 115 -7.92 -0.98 14.29
CA GLY A 115 -8.30 0.09 15.22
C GLY A 115 -7.15 0.77 15.98
N ARG A 116 -5.89 0.40 15.72
CA ARG A 116 -4.70 1.02 16.33
C ARG A 116 -4.32 2.37 15.68
N GLY A 117 -5.04 2.79 14.65
CA GLY A 117 -4.88 4.10 14.00
C GLY A 117 -4.96 5.27 14.98
N VAL A 118 -4.15 6.30 14.74
CA VAL A 118 -4.19 7.54 15.51
C VAL A 118 -5.05 8.55 14.75
N GLY A 119 -5.95 9.25 15.46
CA GLY A 119 -6.77 10.33 14.93
C GLY A 119 -7.56 10.99 16.07
N PHE A 120 -7.88 12.27 15.92
CA PHE A 120 -8.53 13.06 16.98
C PHE A 120 -10.03 12.78 17.10
N TYR A 121 -10.71 12.59 15.96
CA TYR A 121 -12.16 12.34 15.91
C TYR A 121 -12.49 10.86 15.67
N PHE A 122 -11.75 10.20 14.77
CA PHE A 122 -11.91 8.78 14.44
C PHE A 122 -10.57 8.06 14.43
N ARG A 123 -10.61 6.75 14.66
CA ARG A 123 -9.44 5.89 14.48
C ARG A 123 -9.17 5.71 12.98
N ASN A 124 -8.02 6.22 12.52
CA ASN A 124 -7.63 6.12 11.11
C ASN A 124 -7.25 4.68 10.74
N VAL A 125 -8.20 3.94 10.18
CA VAL A 125 -8.02 2.58 9.67
C VAL A 125 -7.83 2.53 8.15
N THR A 126 -7.93 3.69 7.49
CA THR A 126 -7.71 3.86 6.05
C THR A 126 -6.68 4.96 5.77
N GLU A 127 -6.03 4.90 4.61
CA GLU A 127 -5.27 6.00 4.02
C GLU A 127 -5.59 6.11 2.51
N PRO A 128 -5.92 7.29 1.98
CA PRO A 128 -6.20 7.47 0.57
C PRO A 128 -4.93 7.73 -0.26
N ILE A 129 -4.96 7.25 -1.49
CA ILE A 129 -4.11 7.64 -2.62
C ILE A 129 -5.00 8.42 -3.58
N LEU A 130 -4.83 9.73 -3.65
CA LEU A 130 -5.56 10.54 -4.63
C LEU A 130 -5.04 10.24 -6.03
N PHE A 131 -5.95 10.08 -6.99
CA PHE A 131 -5.64 9.85 -8.40
C PHE A 131 -5.97 11.10 -9.20
N GLY A 132 -4.93 11.72 -9.76
CA GLY A 132 -4.99 12.89 -10.61
C GLY A 132 -4.58 12.59 -12.05
N VAL A 133 -5.12 13.35 -12.99
CA VAL A 133 -4.80 13.27 -14.42
C VAL A 133 -4.36 14.63 -14.94
N LYS A 134 -3.22 14.67 -15.62
CA LYS A 134 -2.74 15.80 -16.43
C LYS A 134 -3.10 15.54 -17.90
N GLY A 135 -3.59 16.57 -18.57
CA GLY A 135 -4.05 16.45 -19.97
C GLY A 135 -5.30 15.58 -20.11
N SER A 136 -5.35 14.77 -21.17
CA SER A 136 -6.47 13.87 -21.46
C SER A 136 -5.97 12.44 -21.59
N MET A 137 -5.79 11.77 -20.44
CA MET A 137 -5.33 10.39 -20.35
C MET A 137 -6.40 9.53 -19.67
N ARG A 138 -6.68 8.36 -20.26
CA ARG A 138 -7.43 7.29 -19.59
C ARG A 138 -6.45 6.28 -19.02
N THR A 139 -6.84 5.64 -17.94
CA THR A 139 -6.18 4.44 -17.43
C THR A 139 -6.18 3.31 -18.46
N LEU A 140 -5.20 2.42 -18.34
CA LEU A 140 -5.10 1.18 -19.09
C LEU A 140 -6.31 0.28 -18.82
N ALA A 141 -6.55 -0.68 -19.71
CA ALA A 141 -7.73 -1.54 -19.65
C ALA A 141 -7.97 -2.23 -18.29
N PRO A 142 -6.94 -2.74 -17.58
CA PRO A 142 -7.12 -3.41 -16.28
C PRO A 142 -7.78 -2.53 -15.20
N ALA A 143 -7.65 -1.20 -15.29
CA ALA A 143 -8.26 -0.30 -14.31
C ALA A 143 -9.79 -0.37 -14.28
N ARG A 144 -10.43 -0.83 -15.36
CA ARG A 144 -11.91 -0.91 -15.46
C ARG A 144 -12.51 -2.02 -14.61
N SER A 145 -11.71 -3.03 -14.28
CA SER A 145 -12.07 -4.16 -13.44
C SER A 145 -11.36 -4.14 -12.09
N THR A 146 -10.46 -3.18 -11.86
CA THR A 146 -9.71 -3.07 -10.61
C THR A 146 -10.52 -2.23 -9.64
N VAL A 147 -10.82 -2.80 -8.47
CA VAL A 147 -11.48 -2.06 -7.39
C VAL A 147 -10.53 -1.02 -6.82
N ASN A 148 -11.08 0.10 -6.37
CA ASN A 148 -10.28 1.21 -5.83
C ASN A 148 -9.90 1.01 -4.36
N MET A 149 -9.55 -0.21 -3.97
CA MET A 149 -9.18 -0.57 -2.61
C MET A 149 -7.98 -1.50 -2.57
N ILE A 150 -7.00 -1.17 -1.74
CA ILE A 150 -5.91 -2.04 -1.33
C ILE A 150 -6.18 -2.46 0.11
N GLU A 151 -6.20 -3.75 0.39
CA GLU A 151 -6.34 -4.24 1.76
C GLU A 151 -5.08 -4.98 2.15
N THR A 152 -4.38 -4.50 3.18
CA THR A 152 -3.18 -5.18 3.71
C THR A 152 -3.07 -5.06 5.22
N ARG A 153 -2.36 -5.98 5.86
CA ARG A 153 -1.97 -5.83 7.27
C ARG A 153 -0.96 -4.68 7.37
N LYS A 154 -1.15 -3.82 8.38
CA LYS A 154 -0.19 -2.75 8.67
C LYS A 154 1.19 -3.35 8.96
N ARG A 155 2.21 -2.88 8.23
CA ARG A 155 3.63 -3.20 8.45
C ARG A 155 4.26 -2.12 9.35
N GLU A 156 5.58 -2.03 9.34
CA GLU A 156 6.37 -1.02 10.05
C GLU A 156 5.82 0.41 9.90
N HIS A 157 6.13 1.28 10.87
CA HIS A 157 5.53 2.61 10.94
C HIS A 157 5.76 3.40 9.65
N SER A 158 4.68 3.95 9.09
CA SER A 158 4.71 4.77 7.87
C SER A 158 5.14 4.02 6.59
N ARG A 159 5.23 2.68 6.59
CA ARG A 159 5.45 1.89 5.36
C ARG A 159 4.13 1.68 4.61
N LYS A 160 4.08 2.14 3.36
CA LYS A 160 2.96 1.94 2.42
C LYS A 160 2.92 0.51 1.87
N PRO A 161 1.76 0.00 1.40
CA PRO A 161 1.64 -1.38 0.89
C PRO A 161 2.37 -1.55 -0.45
N ASP A 162 3.15 -2.63 -0.60
CA ASP A 162 3.84 -2.92 -1.88
C ASP A 162 2.83 -3.21 -3.01
N GLU A 163 1.62 -3.66 -2.66
CA GLU A 163 0.51 -3.88 -3.61
C GLU A 163 0.13 -2.63 -4.41
N GLN A 164 0.55 -1.44 -3.98
CA GLN A 164 0.37 -0.21 -4.76
C GLN A 164 1.08 -0.29 -6.12
N TYR A 165 2.26 -0.92 -6.20
CA TYR A 165 3.06 -0.95 -7.44
C TYR A 165 2.34 -1.77 -8.51
N ASP A 166 1.93 -3.00 -8.18
CA ASP A 166 1.22 -3.88 -9.11
C ASP A 166 -0.11 -3.25 -9.58
N LEU A 167 -0.82 -2.55 -8.68
CA LEU A 167 -2.03 -1.81 -9.03
C LEU A 167 -1.72 -0.68 -10.01
N ILE A 168 -0.69 0.12 -9.74
CA ILE A 168 -0.33 1.27 -10.58
C ILE A 168 0.20 0.82 -11.94
N GLU A 169 1.13 -0.13 -11.98
CA GLU A 169 1.75 -0.66 -13.20
C GLU A 169 0.73 -1.33 -14.13
N SER A 170 -0.29 -1.99 -13.57
CA SER A 170 -1.38 -2.58 -14.38
C SER A 170 -2.38 -1.54 -14.90
N CYS A 171 -2.53 -0.41 -14.21
CA CYS A 171 -3.55 0.59 -14.51
C CYS A 171 -3.02 1.81 -15.27
N SER A 172 -1.71 2.05 -15.27
CA SER A 172 -1.08 3.27 -15.78
C SER A 172 0.23 2.97 -16.50
N PRO A 173 0.52 3.67 -17.61
CA PRO A 173 1.74 3.44 -18.38
C PRO A 173 2.96 4.12 -17.74
N GLY A 174 4.13 3.54 -17.94
CA GLY A 174 5.42 4.17 -17.64
C GLY A 174 5.86 5.15 -18.73
N PRO A 175 7.00 5.85 -18.57
CA PRO A 175 7.97 5.70 -17.49
C PRO A 175 7.43 6.18 -16.13
N TYR A 176 7.92 5.54 -15.07
CA TYR A 176 7.44 5.71 -13.70
C TYR A 176 8.43 6.50 -12.83
N LEU A 177 7.93 7.48 -12.07
CA LEU A 177 8.67 8.23 -11.06
C LEU A 177 8.04 7.97 -9.67
N GLU A 178 8.87 7.59 -8.70
CA GLU A 178 8.50 7.55 -7.29
C GLU A 178 9.19 8.70 -6.54
N MET A 179 8.39 9.64 -6.04
CA MET A 179 8.86 10.78 -5.24
C MET A 179 8.74 10.48 -3.74
N PHE A 180 9.75 10.92 -3.00
CA PHE A 180 9.96 10.60 -1.58
C PHE A 180 10.13 9.11 -1.32
N ALA A 181 10.71 8.41 -2.30
CA ALA A 181 10.97 6.98 -2.23
C ALA A 181 11.94 6.67 -1.08
N ARG A 182 11.64 5.59 -0.33
CA ARG A 182 12.55 5.04 0.70
C ARG A 182 13.35 3.84 0.21
N TYR A 183 12.91 3.19 -0.86
CA TYR A 183 13.51 2.00 -1.42
C TYR A 183 13.47 2.09 -2.93
N ALA A 184 14.54 1.66 -3.60
CA ALA A 184 14.51 1.52 -5.04
C ALA A 184 13.54 0.39 -5.45
N ARG A 185 12.80 0.61 -6.53
CA ARG A 185 11.92 -0.39 -7.15
C ARG A 185 12.35 -0.60 -8.61
N PRO A 186 12.61 -1.83 -9.06
CA PRO A 186 12.92 -2.08 -10.47
C PRO A 186 11.84 -1.51 -11.40
N GLY A 187 12.25 -0.82 -12.46
CA GLY A 187 11.34 -0.16 -13.40
C GLY A 187 10.86 1.23 -12.98
N TRP A 188 11.18 1.69 -11.76
CA TRP A 188 10.86 3.02 -11.26
C TRP A 188 12.10 3.88 -11.12
N THR A 189 11.99 5.14 -11.53
CA THR A 189 12.96 6.16 -11.16
C THR A 189 12.63 6.64 -9.75
N ALA A 190 13.53 6.42 -8.79
CA ALA A 190 13.33 6.83 -7.41
C ALA A 190 13.94 8.21 -7.14
N TRP A 191 13.25 9.04 -6.38
CA TRP A 191 13.72 10.33 -5.91
C TRP A 191 13.37 10.50 -4.44
N GLY A 192 14.36 10.69 -3.56
CA GLY A 192 14.15 10.92 -2.13
C GLY A 192 15.48 10.98 -1.37
N ASN A 193 15.45 11.55 -0.16
CA ASN A 193 16.66 11.69 0.67
C ASN A 193 17.21 10.33 1.18
N GLU A 194 16.44 9.26 1.03
CA GLU A 194 16.80 7.87 1.40
C GLU A 194 16.79 6.93 0.18
N SER A 195 16.73 7.45 -1.06
CA SER A 195 16.54 6.63 -2.26
C SER A 195 17.82 6.02 -2.84
N ASP A 196 18.99 6.31 -2.25
CA ASP A 196 20.25 5.70 -2.65
C ASP A 196 20.32 4.25 -2.15
N ALA A 197 20.74 3.32 -3.01
CA ALA A 197 20.83 1.90 -2.69
C ALA A 197 21.78 1.58 -1.52
N THR A 198 22.61 2.54 -1.10
CA THR A 198 23.57 2.43 -0.01
C THR A 198 23.05 2.92 1.35
N ILE A 199 21.87 3.55 1.40
CA ILE A 199 21.31 4.13 2.63
C ILE A 199 20.37 3.11 3.27
N GLU A 200 20.66 2.66 4.49
CA GLU A 200 19.68 1.92 5.29
C GLU A 200 18.54 2.88 5.70
N PRO A 201 17.29 2.63 5.27
CA PRO A 201 16.17 3.48 5.61
C PRO A 201 15.90 3.41 7.12
N LYS A 202 15.52 4.56 7.68
CA LYS A 202 15.22 4.62 9.11
C LYS A 202 13.90 3.86 9.39
N GLY A 203 13.75 3.38 10.63
CA GLY A 203 12.55 2.65 11.09
C GLY A 203 12.90 1.41 11.91
N GLN A 204 12.62 1.42 13.21
CA GLN A 204 12.85 0.25 14.05
C GLN A 204 11.83 -0.87 13.73
N THR A 205 12.34 -2.02 13.30
CA THR A 205 11.56 -3.26 13.20
C THR A 205 11.20 -3.77 14.60
N HIS A 206 9.93 -3.63 15.00
CA HIS A 206 9.42 -4.29 16.20
C HIS A 206 8.77 -5.64 15.83
N LYS A 207 8.98 -6.70 16.64
CA LYS A 207 8.46 -8.06 16.41
C LYS A 207 6.94 -8.18 16.11
N GLY A 208 6.14 -7.14 16.38
CA GLY A 208 4.71 -7.07 16.07
C GLY A 208 4.34 -6.43 14.72
N TYR A 209 5.31 -6.01 13.92
CA TYR A 209 5.13 -5.19 12.71
C TYR A 209 5.65 -5.84 11.41
N SER A 210 5.95 -7.14 11.42
CA SER A 210 6.48 -7.87 10.27
C SER A 210 5.56 -7.87 9.03
N GLY A 211 4.33 -7.36 9.15
CA GLY A 211 3.29 -7.61 8.16
C GLY A 211 2.99 -9.10 8.08
N GLY A 212 1.97 -9.46 7.34
CA GLY A 212 1.73 -10.83 6.98
C GLY A 212 0.42 -10.94 6.21
N GLU A 213 0.13 -12.14 5.71
CA GLU A 213 -1.09 -12.45 4.95
C GLU A 213 -2.38 -12.01 5.65
N ILE A 214 -3.18 -11.16 5.01
CA ILE A 214 -4.59 -11.07 5.43
C ILE A 214 -5.22 -12.39 5.02
N THR A 215 -5.69 -13.16 6.00
CA THR A 215 -6.53 -14.34 5.75
C THR A 215 -7.96 -13.92 5.37
N TYR A 216 -8.11 -13.18 4.27
CA TYR A 216 -9.38 -12.92 3.60
C TYR A 216 -9.18 -13.16 2.12
N LEU A 217 -9.44 -14.40 1.71
CA LEU A 217 -9.64 -14.72 0.30
C LEU A 217 -10.86 -13.90 -0.15
N PRO A 218 -10.83 -13.23 -1.32
CA PRO A 218 -11.90 -12.33 -1.73
C PRO A 218 -13.24 -13.09 -1.77
N THR A 219 -14.28 -12.56 -1.13
CA THR A 219 -15.64 -13.10 -1.27
C THR A 219 -16.06 -12.94 -2.73
N LEU A 220 -16.46 -14.04 -3.36
CA LEU A 220 -16.92 -14.07 -4.74
C LEU A 220 -18.40 -14.41 -4.76
N GLU A 221 -19.15 -13.74 -5.62
CA GLU A 221 -20.53 -14.11 -5.90
C GLU A 221 -20.58 -15.52 -6.53
N PRO A 222 -21.70 -16.26 -6.39
CA PRO A 222 -21.88 -17.54 -7.06
C PRO A 222 -21.61 -17.40 -8.57
N ASN A 223 -20.63 -18.16 -9.09
CA ASN A 223 -20.15 -18.17 -10.48
C ASN A 223 -19.26 -17.00 -10.93
N GLU A 224 -18.90 -16.07 -10.04
CA GLU A 224 -17.94 -15.02 -10.35
C GLU A 224 -16.55 -15.62 -10.68
N ARG A 225 -15.93 -15.12 -11.75
CA ARG A 225 -14.61 -15.54 -12.21
C ARG A 225 -13.55 -14.56 -11.73
N MET A 226 -12.47 -15.11 -11.18
CA MET A 226 -11.29 -14.33 -10.79
C MET A 226 -10.49 -13.97 -12.04
N SER A 227 -9.84 -12.80 -12.05
CA SER A 227 -8.77 -12.53 -13.02
C SER A 227 -7.61 -13.52 -12.81
N ASP A 228 -6.80 -13.74 -13.84
CA ASP A 228 -5.68 -14.70 -13.76
C ASP A 228 -4.70 -14.34 -12.64
N TRP A 229 -4.33 -13.05 -12.53
CA TRP A 229 -3.50 -12.53 -11.44
C TRP A 229 -4.10 -12.82 -10.05
N LEU A 230 -5.40 -12.56 -9.88
CA LEU A 230 -6.07 -12.76 -8.59
C LEU A 230 -6.13 -14.24 -8.25
N SER A 231 -6.42 -15.08 -9.24
CA SER A 231 -6.41 -16.52 -9.12
C SER A 231 -5.02 -17.05 -8.73
N ASP A 232 -3.93 -16.51 -9.28
CA ASP A 232 -2.56 -16.92 -8.96
C ASP A 232 -2.15 -16.50 -7.54
N ARG A 233 -2.58 -15.33 -7.09
CA ARG A 233 -2.35 -14.87 -5.72
C ARG A 233 -3.08 -15.74 -4.71
N VAL A 234 -4.35 -16.04 -4.97
CA VAL A 234 -5.20 -16.87 -4.09
C VAL A 234 -4.75 -18.33 -4.09
N ALA A 235 -4.29 -18.85 -5.23
CA ALA A 235 -3.68 -20.17 -5.31
C ALA A 235 -2.46 -20.27 -4.38
N ARG A 236 -1.53 -19.31 -4.43
CA ARG A 236 -0.33 -19.30 -3.56
C ARG A 236 -0.68 -19.34 -2.07
N ALA A 237 -1.63 -18.51 -1.64
CA ALA A 237 -2.07 -18.49 -0.24
C ALA A 237 -2.69 -19.84 0.19
N LEU A 238 -3.56 -20.42 -0.65
CA LEU A 238 -4.16 -21.73 -0.34
C LEU A 238 -3.12 -22.86 -0.31
N VAL A 239 -2.09 -22.81 -1.17
CA VAL A 239 -0.99 -23.78 -1.18
C VAL A 239 -0.20 -23.73 0.13
N GLU A 240 0.19 -22.55 0.61
CA GLU A 240 0.93 -22.39 1.86
C GLU A 240 0.15 -22.96 3.06
N GLU A 241 -1.15 -22.68 3.13
CA GLU A 241 -2.01 -23.21 4.19
C GLU A 241 -2.22 -24.72 4.08
N TYR A 242 -2.29 -25.24 2.85
CA TYR A 242 -2.41 -26.65 2.62
C TYR A 242 -1.15 -27.38 3.06
N GLU A 243 0.02 -26.94 2.60
CA GLU A 243 1.32 -27.51 2.92
C GLU A 243 1.61 -27.47 4.42
N SER A 244 1.18 -26.42 5.13
CA SER A 244 1.27 -26.33 6.60
C SER A 244 0.31 -27.25 7.38
N GLY A 245 -0.53 -28.02 6.69
CA GLY A 245 -1.29 -29.14 7.28
C GLY A 245 -2.80 -29.03 7.17
N SER A 246 -3.33 -27.92 6.64
CA SER A 246 -4.79 -27.76 6.49
C SER A 246 -5.36 -28.74 5.46
N SER A 247 -6.55 -29.26 5.74
CA SER A 247 -7.31 -30.08 4.78
C SER A 247 -8.08 -29.19 3.79
N VAL A 248 -8.42 -29.74 2.62
CA VAL A 248 -9.27 -29.03 1.63
C VAL A 248 -10.59 -28.56 2.24
N GLN A 249 -11.17 -29.33 3.18
CA GLN A 249 -12.40 -28.95 3.86
C GLN A 249 -12.18 -27.72 4.74
N GLN A 250 -11.14 -27.71 5.57
CA GLN A 250 -10.81 -26.56 6.41
C GLN A 250 -10.51 -25.30 5.59
N LEU A 251 -9.83 -25.46 4.44
CA LEU A 251 -9.60 -24.37 3.51
C LEU A 251 -10.91 -23.84 2.91
N ALA A 252 -11.84 -24.72 2.51
CA ALA A 252 -13.15 -24.33 2.00
C ALA A 252 -13.97 -23.59 3.06
N ASP A 253 -14.06 -24.14 4.27
CA ASP A 253 -14.82 -23.56 5.37
C ASP A 253 -14.28 -22.18 5.78
N ARG A 254 -12.95 -22.00 5.76
CA ARG A 254 -12.29 -20.74 6.12
C ARG A 254 -12.33 -19.69 5.01
N SER A 255 -12.20 -20.12 3.76
CA SER A 255 -12.21 -19.24 2.59
C SER A 255 -13.62 -18.81 2.17
N GLY A 256 -14.64 -19.59 2.55
CA GLY A 256 -15.98 -19.47 1.97
C GLY A 256 -16.09 -19.99 0.54
N TYR A 257 -15.02 -20.56 -0.03
CA TYR A 257 -15.05 -21.14 -1.37
C TYR A 257 -15.58 -22.56 -1.39
N SER A 258 -16.20 -22.93 -2.50
CA SER A 258 -16.57 -24.33 -2.71
C SER A 258 -15.33 -25.23 -2.74
N ILE A 259 -15.49 -26.46 -2.25
CA ILE A 259 -14.45 -27.49 -2.28
C ILE A 259 -13.87 -27.66 -3.70
N ALA A 260 -14.71 -27.57 -4.73
CA ALA A 260 -14.28 -27.65 -6.12
C ALA A 260 -13.30 -26.52 -6.48
N ARG A 261 -13.63 -25.27 -6.10
CA ARG A 261 -12.77 -24.10 -6.37
C ARG A 261 -11.45 -24.17 -5.63
N VAL A 262 -11.46 -24.57 -4.36
CA VAL A 262 -10.22 -24.78 -3.57
C VAL A 262 -9.32 -25.80 -4.26
N ARG A 263 -9.88 -26.92 -4.76
CA ARG A 263 -9.11 -27.94 -5.48
C ARG A 263 -8.52 -27.41 -6.79
N THR A 264 -9.28 -26.63 -7.56
CA THR A 264 -8.78 -25.99 -8.78
C THR A 264 -7.63 -25.03 -8.49
N LEU A 265 -7.73 -24.22 -7.44
CA LEU A 265 -6.69 -23.27 -7.05
C LEU A 265 -5.43 -23.97 -6.52
N LEU A 266 -5.58 -25.03 -5.72
CA LEU A 266 -4.44 -25.85 -5.28
C LEU A 266 -3.73 -26.54 -6.46
N ALA A 267 -4.50 -27.05 -7.43
CA ALA A 267 -3.93 -27.63 -8.65
C ALA A 267 -3.21 -26.56 -9.49
N LYS A 268 -3.79 -25.35 -9.61
CA LYS A 268 -3.14 -24.20 -10.28
C LYS A 268 -1.82 -23.82 -9.60
N GLY A 269 -1.76 -23.92 -8.27
CA GLY A 269 -0.55 -23.70 -7.47
C GLY A 269 0.45 -24.87 -7.49
N GLY A 270 0.22 -25.93 -8.27
CA GLY A 270 1.17 -27.03 -8.45
C GLY A 270 1.18 -28.08 -7.33
N VAL A 271 0.22 -28.05 -6.41
CA VAL A 271 0.18 -28.99 -5.27
C VAL A 271 -0.46 -30.32 -5.64
N THR A 272 0.20 -31.42 -5.24
CA THR A 272 -0.41 -32.75 -5.26
C THR A 272 -1.32 -32.93 -4.05
N LEU A 273 -2.61 -33.14 -4.28
CA LEU A 273 -3.59 -33.30 -3.19
C LEU A 273 -3.35 -34.60 -2.41
N ARG A 274 -3.18 -34.49 -1.08
CA ARG A 274 -3.21 -35.57 -0.10
C ARG A 274 -4.49 -36.40 -0.26
N GLY A 275 -4.37 -37.72 -0.17
CA GLY A 275 -5.49 -38.65 -0.26
C GLY A 275 -6.56 -38.40 0.82
N ARG A 276 -7.81 -38.84 0.56
CA ARG A 276 -8.90 -38.73 1.53
C ARG A 276 -8.59 -39.59 2.78
N GLY A 277 -8.11 -38.94 3.84
CA GLY A 277 -7.97 -39.57 5.15
C GLY A 277 -9.35 -39.76 5.80
N ARG A 278 -9.76 -41.02 6.00
CA ARG A 278 -10.86 -41.36 6.92
C ARG A 278 -10.39 -41.03 8.35
N PRO A 279 -11.13 -40.29 9.19
CA PRO A 279 -10.70 -40.02 10.55
C PRO A 279 -10.57 -41.35 11.31
N LYS A 280 -9.43 -41.54 11.99
CA LYS A 280 -9.19 -42.69 12.88
C LYS A 280 -10.19 -42.61 14.03
N ARG A 281 -11.04 -43.64 14.17
CA ARG A 281 -11.96 -43.80 15.31
C ARG A 281 -11.11 -43.90 16.57
N GLN A 282 -11.33 -43.04 17.57
CA GLN A 282 -10.72 -43.21 18.89
C GLN A 282 -11.21 -44.54 19.47
N GLU A 283 -10.32 -45.52 19.59
CA GLU A 283 -10.59 -46.73 20.34
C GLU A 283 -10.64 -46.38 21.83
N GLY A 284 -11.79 -46.66 22.44
CA GLY A 284 -12.03 -46.44 23.85
C GLY A 284 -11.09 -47.31 24.69
N SER A 285 -10.51 -46.70 25.73
CA SER A 285 -9.80 -47.41 26.77
C SER A 285 -10.77 -48.29 27.56
N GLY A 286 -10.84 -49.57 27.20
CA GLY A 286 -11.28 -50.61 28.10
C GLY A 286 -10.17 -50.89 29.09
N ALA A 287 -10.32 -50.46 30.35
CA ALA A 287 -9.54 -50.95 31.46
C ALA A 287 -10.44 -51.91 32.25
N ALA A 288 -10.19 -53.20 32.08
CA ALA A 288 -10.48 -54.22 33.07
C ALA A 288 -9.19 -54.46 33.86
N VAL A 289 -9.21 -54.16 35.17
CA VAL A 289 -8.92 -55.04 36.32
C VAL A 289 -9.32 -54.26 37.56
#